data_AF-A0A1H0K2W8-F1
#
_entry.id   AF-A0A1H0K2W8-F1
#
_cell.length_a   1.000
_cell.length_b   1.000
_cell.length_c   1.000
_cell.angle_alpha   90.00
_cell.angle_beta   90.00
_cell.angle_gamma   90.00
#
_symmetry.space_group_name_H-M   'P 1'
#
loop_
_entity.id
_entity.type
_entity.pdbx_description
1 polymer ?
#
loop_
_entity_poly.entity_id
_entity_poly.type
_entity_poly.pdbx_seq_one_letter_code
_entity_poly.pdbx_strand_id
1 'polypeptide(L)'
;MQLMPKYAENIIVLVQYKSSFRWFVTDKELWFLDLRKLITSYLEKGLKINNPDDFSDRFDIAIVNEDNADVFLHNIRDFEVTNDELKKILAEGRFNHISDMLPSLYVDFDAKKLTSYYPEPASYEFYIPNNWEGKYDKLLGDVPKEYRYWVIQGKNLFSPRVS
;
A
#
# COMPACT_ATOMS: atom_id res chain seq x y z
N MET A 1 4.21 -7.27 -17.18
CA MET A 1 5.37 -7.94 -16.54
C MET A 1 4.97 -8.16 -15.09
N GLN A 2 4.79 -9.41 -14.62
CA GLN A 2 4.38 -9.66 -13.23
C GLN A 2 5.55 -9.32 -12.30
N LEU A 3 5.43 -8.24 -11.54
CA LEU A 3 6.42 -7.88 -10.51
C LEU A 3 6.25 -8.82 -9.32
N MET A 4 7.29 -9.60 -9.02
CA MET A 4 7.36 -10.33 -7.76
C MET A 4 7.65 -9.35 -6.62
N PRO A 5 7.06 -9.52 -5.42
CA PRO A 5 7.43 -8.70 -4.27
C PRO A 5 8.89 -8.98 -3.91
N LYS A 6 9.74 -7.96 -4.05
CA LYS A 6 11.10 -7.94 -3.51
C LYS A 6 11.07 -7.25 -2.15
N TYR A 7 11.71 -7.88 -1.17
CA TYR A 7 11.84 -7.38 0.20
C TYR A 7 12.35 -5.93 0.19
N ALA A 8 11.61 -5.04 0.86
CA ALA A 8 11.85 -3.60 0.97
C ALA A 8 11.71 -2.73 -0.31
N GLU A 9 11.37 -3.31 -1.46
CA GLU A 9 11.04 -2.58 -2.70
C GLU A 9 9.52 -2.50 -2.91
N ASN A 10 8.83 -3.64 -2.90
CA ASN A 10 7.40 -3.71 -3.18
C ASN A 10 6.55 -4.04 -1.93
N ILE A 11 5.36 -3.46 -1.84
CA ILE A 11 4.39 -3.70 -0.76
C ILE A 11 3.02 -4.09 -1.31
N ILE A 12 2.24 -4.79 -0.48
CA ILE A 12 0.86 -5.16 -0.80
C ILE A 12 -0.08 -4.08 -0.24
N VAL A 13 -0.90 -3.50 -1.10
CA VAL A 13 -1.84 -2.42 -0.74
C VAL A 13 -3.27 -2.80 -1.10
N LEU A 14 -4.17 -2.71 -0.13
CA LEU A 14 -5.60 -2.73 -0.39
C LEU A 14 -6.05 -1.32 -0.77
N VAL A 15 -6.80 -1.19 -1.85
CA VAL A 15 -7.46 0.06 -2.22
C VAL A 15 -8.97 -0.16 -2.19
N GLN A 16 -9.69 0.69 -1.48
CA GLN A 16 -11.12 0.89 -1.66
C GLN A 16 -11.36 2.20 -2.43
N TYR A 17 -12.07 2.10 -3.56
CA TYR A 17 -12.46 3.25 -4.34
C TYR A 17 -13.72 2.95 -5.16
N LYS A 18 -14.69 3.87 -5.14
CA LYS A 18 -16.01 3.70 -5.77
C LYS A 18 -16.68 2.39 -5.32
N SER A 19 -16.63 2.13 -4.00
CA SER A 19 -17.19 0.95 -3.34
C SER A 19 -16.64 -0.40 -3.85
N SER A 20 -15.48 -0.39 -4.52
CA SER A 20 -14.81 -1.58 -5.02
C SER A 20 -13.44 -1.72 -4.37
N PHE A 21 -13.07 -2.96 -4.02
CA PHE A 21 -11.76 -3.26 -3.46
C PHE A 21 -10.83 -3.88 -4.51
N ARG A 22 -9.58 -3.44 -4.50
CA ARG A 22 -8.53 -3.92 -5.41
C ARG A 22 -7.20 -4.07 -4.67
N TRP A 23 -6.43 -5.08 -5.06
CA TRP A 23 -5.11 -5.33 -4.50
C TRP A 23 -4.03 -4.86 -5.46
N PHE A 24 -2.97 -4.24 -4.93
CA PHE A 24 -1.81 -3.80 -5.68
C PHE A 24 -0.53 -4.35 -5.04
N VAL A 25 0.42 -4.78 -5.87
CA VAL A 25 1.79 -5.10 -5.46
C VAL A 25 2.75 -4.18 -6.20
N THR A 26 3.18 -3.12 -5.53
CA THR A 26 3.87 -1.99 -6.16
C THR A 26 5.04 -1.52 -5.32
N ASP A 27 5.87 -0.67 -5.91
CA ASP A 27 6.86 0.10 -5.16
C ASP A 27 6.19 0.85 -3.99
N LYS A 28 6.85 0.84 -2.84
CA LYS A 28 6.40 1.50 -1.62
C LYS A 28 6.35 3.02 -1.74
N GLU A 29 7.21 3.62 -2.57
CA GLU A 29 7.32 5.08 -2.70
C GLU A 29 6.09 5.71 -3.37
N LEU A 30 5.35 4.94 -4.19
CA LEU A 30 4.12 5.41 -4.84
C LEU A 30 2.99 5.76 -3.85
N TRP A 31 3.02 5.17 -2.65
CA TRP A 31 1.94 5.23 -1.66
C TRP A 31 2.10 6.30 -0.58
N PHE A 32 3.16 7.10 -0.61
CA PHE A 32 3.16 8.37 0.09
C PHE A 32 2.16 9.29 -0.58
N LEU A 33 0.94 9.35 -0.07
CA LEU A 33 -0.16 10.05 -0.73
C LEU A 33 0.17 11.53 -0.96
N ASP A 34 0.86 12.19 -0.03
CA ASP A 34 1.37 13.55 -0.15
C ASP A 34 2.92 13.59 -0.16
N LEU A 35 3.51 13.56 -1.35
CA LEU A 35 4.97 13.64 -1.52
C LEU A 35 5.53 15.01 -1.10
N ARG A 36 4.73 16.08 -1.15
CA ARG A 36 5.19 17.41 -0.75
C ARG A 36 5.47 17.44 0.75
N LYS A 37 4.60 16.84 1.56
CA LYS A 37 4.82 16.67 3.00
C LYS A 37 6.07 15.83 3.27
N LEU A 38 6.27 14.74 2.52
CA LEU A 38 7.45 13.88 2.66
C LEU A 38 8.74 14.67 2.38
N ILE A 39 8.82 15.34 1.23
CA ILE A 39 9.97 16.16 0.82
C ILE A 39 10.22 17.28 1.83
N THR A 40 9.17 17.97 2.28
CA THR A 40 9.28 19.03 3.30
C THR A 40 9.91 18.48 4.59
N SER A 41 9.48 17.30 5.05
CA SER A 41 10.03 16.67 6.26
C SER A 41 11.52 16.34 6.15
N TYR A 42 12.01 16.05 4.94
CA TYR A 42 13.42 15.80 4.67
C TYR A 42 14.21 17.12 4.64
N LEU A 43 13.68 18.16 4.00
CA LEU A 43 14.29 19.48 3.96
C LEU A 43 14.42 20.09 5.37
N GLU A 44 13.39 19.95 6.21
CA GLU A 44 13.41 20.40 7.61
C GLU A 44 14.47 19.68 8.46
N LYS A 45 14.82 18.45 8.09
CA LYS A 45 15.93 17.68 8.70
C LYS A 45 17.32 18.06 8.15
N GLY A 46 17.40 19.05 7.25
CA GLY A 46 18.63 19.51 6.64
C GLY A 46 19.15 18.63 5.49
N LEU A 47 18.31 17.72 4.97
CA LEU A 47 18.68 16.90 3.81
C LEU A 47 18.62 17.74 2.54
N LYS A 48 19.53 17.49 1.61
CA LYS A 48 19.54 18.14 0.28
C LYS A 48 18.80 17.25 -0.71
N ILE A 49 17.74 17.79 -1.30
CA ILE A 49 16.98 17.13 -2.36
C ILE A 49 17.20 17.91 -3.64
N ASN A 50 17.61 17.21 -4.69
CA ASN A 50 17.69 17.78 -6.04
C ASN A 50 16.28 17.82 -6.61
N ASN A 51 15.88 18.95 -7.19
CA ASN A 51 14.57 19.15 -7.81
C ASN A 51 13.38 18.70 -6.93
N PRO A 52 13.16 19.33 -5.76
CA PRO A 52 12.10 18.92 -4.81
C PRO A 52 10.66 19.06 -5.34
N ASP A 53 10.48 19.67 -6.50
CA ASP A 53 9.18 19.82 -7.18
C ASP A 53 9.04 18.89 -8.40
N ASP A 54 9.99 17.97 -8.62
CA ASP A 54 9.92 16.95 -9.66
C ASP A 54 9.14 15.73 -9.18
N PHE A 55 8.00 15.48 -9.81
CA PHE A 55 7.11 14.36 -9.51
C PHE A 55 6.92 13.45 -10.74
N SER A 56 7.81 13.54 -11.73
CA SER A 56 7.68 12.79 -12.99
C SER A 56 7.68 11.27 -12.77
N ASP A 57 8.45 10.78 -11.79
CA ASP A 57 8.46 9.37 -11.37
C ASP A 57 7.13 8.91 -10.74
N ARG A 58 6.24 9.85 -10.40
CA ARG A 58 4.87 9.61 -9.91
C ARG A 58 3.82 10.22 -10.83
N PHE A 59 4.03 10.12 -12.14
CA PHE A 59 3.07 10.54 -13.16
C PHE A 59 2.68 12.03 -13.05
N ASP A 60 3.60 12.85 -12.55
CA ASP A 60 3.40 14.27 -12.22
C ASP A 60 2.33 14.52 -11.14
N ILE A 61 2.02 13.52 -10.30
CA ILE A 61 1.04 13.59 -9.22
C ILE A 61 1.74 13.77 -7.87
N ALA A 62 1.89 15.02 -7.44
CA ALA A 62 2.49 15.33 -6.12
C ALA A 62 1.64 14.84 -4.93
N ILE A 63 0.31 14.92 -5.06
CA ILE A 63 -0.65 14.54 -4.02
C ILE A 63 -1.70 13.64 -4.64
N VAL A 64 -1.84 12.41 -4.15
CA VAL A 64 -2.88 11.46 -4.53
C VAL A 64 -4.02 11.56 -3.53
N ASN A 65 -5.22 11.86 -4.01
CA ASN A 65 -6.42 12.06 -3.20
C ASN A 65 -7.66 11.53 -3.93
N GLU A 66 -8.84 11.78 -3.38
CA GLU A 66 -10.12 11.30 -3.92
C GLU A 66 -10.44 11.87 -5.32
N ASP A 67 -9.93 13.06 -5.65
CA ASP A 67 -10.23 13.76 -6.90
C ASP A 67 -9.42 13.20 -8.09
N ASN A 68 -8.23 12.67 -7.82
CA ASN A 68 -7.33 12.12 -8.85
C ASN A 68 -7.05 10.62 -8.71
N ALA A 69 -7.74 9.93 -7.79
CA ALA A 69 -7.62 8.50 -7.58
C ALA A 69 -7.80 7.70 -8.88
N ASP A 70 -8.78 8.04 -9.72
CA ASP A 70 -8.96 7.40 -11.04
C ASP A 70 -7.68 7.44 -11.89
N VAL A 71 -7.04 8.62 -11.99
CA VAL A 71 -5.84 8.84 -12.80
C VAL A 71 -4.66 8.08 -12.22
N PHE A 72 -4.44 8.19 -10.90
CA PHE A 72 -3.37 7.47 -10.22
C PHE A 72 -3.52 5.96 -10.37
N LEU A 73 -4.69 5.41 -10.06
CA LEU A 73 -4.98 3.98 -10.13
C LEU A 73 -4.92 3.45 -11.57
N HIS A 74 -5.27 4.28 -12.56
CA HIS A 74 -5.08 3.92 -13.97
C HIS A 74 -3.59 3.80 -14.34
N ASN A 75 -2.73 4.70 -13.84
CA ASN A 75 -1.30 4.67 -14.13
C ASN A 75 -0.58 3.48 -13.50
N ILE A 76 -1.07 2.96 -12.36
CA ILE A 76 -0.51 1.80 -11.68
C ILE A 76 -1.24 0.47 -11.97
N ARG A 77 -2.16 0.45 -12.94
CA ARG A 77 -3.03 -0.71 -13.25
C ARG A 77 -2.27 -2.01 -13.56
N ASP A 78 -1.06 -1.91 -14.10
CA ASP A 78 -0.24 -3.08 -14.45
C ASP A 78 0.32 -3.81 -13.21
N PHE A 79 0.18 -3.19 -12.03
CA PHE A 79 0.56 -3.75 -10.73
C PHE A 79 -0.64 -4.26 -9.92
N GLU A 80 -1.85 -4.16 -10.48
CA GLU A 80 -3.05 -4.74 -9.88
C GLU A 80 -2.91 -6.27 -9.89
N VAL A 81 -3.23 -6.90 -8.76
CA VAL A 81 -3.23 -8.35 -8.62
C VAL A 81 -4.59 -8.80 -8.12
N THR A 82 -5.00 -9.98 -8.54
CA THR A 82 -6.22 -10.59 -8.03
C THR A 82 -5.99 -11.22 -6.66
N ASN A 83 -7.07 -11.31 -5.89
CA ASN A 83 -7.10 -12.05 -4.64
C ASN A 83 -6.63 -13.52 -4.81
N ASP A 84 -6.94 -14.14 -5.96
CA ASP A 84 -6.55 -15.52 -6.24
C ASP A 84 -5.08 -15.67 -6.64
N GLU A 85 -4.48 -14.68 -7.32
CA GLU A 85 -3.03 -14.64 -7.54
C GLU A 85 -2.25 -14.56 -6.22
N LEU A 86 -2.68 -13.69 -5.30
CA LEU A 86 -2.08 -13.59 -3.97
C LEU A 86 -2.25 -14.90 -3.16
N LYS A 87 -3.45 -15.51 -3.18
CA LYS A 87 -3.68 -16.83 -2.58
C LYS A 87 -2.75 -17.89 -3.16
N LYS A 88 -2.55 -17.89 -4.48
CA LYS A 88 -1.70 -18.85 -5.17
C LYS A 88 -0.24 -18.68 -4.76
N ILE A 89 0.29 -17.46 -4.74
CA ILE A 89 1.65 -17.16 -4.24
C ILE A 89 1.82 -17.68 -2.81
N LEU A 90 0.83 -17.41 -1.95
CA LEU A 90 0.85 -17.82 -0.55
C LEU A 90 0.80 -19.34 -0.38
N ALA A 91 -0.07 -20.03 -1.12
CA ALA A 91 -0.23 -21.49 -1.08
C ALA A 91 1.00 -22.23 -1.62
N GLU A 92 1.63 -21.68 -2.66
CA GLU A 92 2.84 -22.25 -3.29
C GLU A 92 4.12 -21.91 -2.51
N GLY A 93 4.05 -21.05 -1.49
CA GLY A 93 5.23 -20.65 -0.72
C GLY A 93 6.21 -19.80 -1.53
N ARG A 94 5.75 -19.07 -2.55
CA ARG A 94 6.60 -18.26 -3.45
C ARG A 94 6.92 -16.89 -2.86
N PHE A 95 7.50 -16.88 -1.66
CA PHE A 95 7.94 -15.69 -0.93
C PHE A 95 9.16 -16.04 -0.06
N ASN A 96 9.94 -15.04 0.36
CA ASN A 96 11.10 -15.29 1.22
C ASN A 96 10.68 -15.44 2.68
N HIS A 97 9.83 -14.53 3.16
CA HIS A 97 9.26 -14.56 4.49
C HIS A 97 7.74 -14.40 4.43
N ILE A 98 7.00 -15.07 5.33
CA ILE A 98 5.53 -14.95 5.39
C ILE A 98 5.06 -13.50 5.62
N SER A 99 5.91 -12.70 6.27
CA SER A 99 5.70 -11.26 6.48
C SER A 99 5.69 -10.46 5.18
N ASP A 100 6.35 -10.94 4.12
CA ASP A 100 6.36 -10.28 2.81
C ASP A 100 4.96 -10.31 2.16
N MET A 101 4.14 -11.26 2.62
CA MET A 101 2.76 -11.43 2.20
C MET A 101 1.78 -10.68 3.10
N LEU A 102 2.21 -9.89 4.09
CA LEU A 102 1.27 -9.07 4.86
C LEU A 102 0.89 -7.82 4.05
N PRO A 103 -0.41 -7.45 3.98
CA PRO A 103 -0.80 -6.11 3.53
C PRO A 103 -0.11 -5.05 4.38
N SER A 104 0.58 -4.13 3.73
CA SER A 104 1.28 -3.02 4.37
C SER A 104 0.37 -1.81 4.55
N LEU A 105 -0.55 -1.58 3.61
CA LEU A 105 -1.41 -0.40 3.59
C LEU A 105 -2.84 -0.78 3.21
N TYR A 106 -3.79 -0.02 3.75
CA TYR A 106 -5.16 0.05 3.27
C TYR A 106 -5.51 1.52 3.02
N VAL A 107 -5.78 1.86 1.75
CA VAL A 107 -6.16 3.19 1.30
C VAL A 107 -7.63 3.18 0.92
N ASP A 108 -8.45 3.92 1.65
CA ASP A 108 -9.86 4.10 1.40
C ASP A 108 -10.08 5.52 0.86
N PHE A 109 -10.17 5.64 -0.46
CA PHE A 109 -10.44 6.91 -1.14
C PHE A 109 -11.88 7.39 -0.90
N ASP A 110 -12.83 6.47 -0.65
CA ASP A 110 -14.23 6.83 -0.41
C ASP A 110 -14.38 7.49 0.97
N ALA A 111 -13.67 6.98 1.98
CA ALA A 111 -13.69 7.50 3.35
C ALA A 111 -12.54 8.48 3.67
N LYS A 112 -11.62 8.73 2.72
CA LYS A 112 -10.41 9.56 2.89
C LYS A 112 -9.51 9.08 4.03
N LYS A 113 -9.22 7.77 4.04
CA LYS A 113 -8.42 7.13 5.10
C LYS A 113 -7.22 6.39 4.54
N LEU A 114 -6.14 6.41 5.30
CA LEU A 114 -5.01 5.51 5.12
C LEU A 114 -4.72 4.83 6.46
N THR A 115 -4.78 3.50 6.47
CA THR A 115 -4.27 2.69 7.57
C THR A 115 -2.95 2.05 7.15
N SER A 116 -1.91 2.21 7.97
CA SER A 116 -0.60 1.63 7.76
C SER A 116 -0.32 0.51 8.78
N TYR A 117 0.29 -0.57 8.30
CA TYR A 117 0.84 -1.66 9.10
C TYR A 117 2.21 -2.04 8.54
N TYR A 118 3.13 -1.07 8.51
CA TYR A 118 4.47 -1.24 7.97
C TYR A 118 5.51 -1.31 9.10
N PRO A 119 6.37 -2.34 9.15
CA PRO A 119 7.32 -2.52 10.26
C PRO A 119 8.38 -1.41 10.41
N GLU A 120 8.68 -0.70 9.33
CA GLU A 120 9.69 0.37 9.31
C GLU A 120 9.06 1.74 9.58
N PRO A 121 9.82 2.73 10.08
CA PRO A 121 9.32 4.07 10.42
C PRO A 121 8.97 4.94 9.19
N ALA A 122 8.52 4.33 8.10
CA ALA A 122 8.07 5.00 6.89
C ALA A 122 6.92 5.99 7.18
N SER A 123 6.12 5.75 8.22
CA SER A 123 5.20 6.75 8.80
C SER A 123 4.19 7.30 7.76
N TYR A 124 3.67 6.43 6.88
CA TYR A 124 2.77 6.80 5.77
C TYR A 124 1.56 7.63 6.24
N GLU A 125 1.06 7.35 7.44
CA GLU A 125 -0.05 8.02 8.09
C GLU A 125 0.17 9.54 8.29
N PHE A 126 1.40 10.04 8.22
CA PHE A 126 1.71 11.47 8.31
C PHE A 126 1.82 12.16 6.93
N TYR A 127 1.98 11.38 5.86
CA TYR A 127 2.16 11.88 4.49
C TYR A 127 0.89 11.65 3.66
N ILE A 128 -0.23 12.09 4.21
CA ILE A 128 -1.57 11.98 3.62
C ILE A 128 -2.08 13.35 3.16
N PRO A 129 -3.07 13.42 2.23
CA PRO A 129 -3.66 14.68 1.81
C PRO A 129 -4.33 15.41 2.98
N ASN A 130 -4.58 16.69 2.81
CA ASN A 130 -5.31 17.46 3.83
C ASN A 130 -6.73 16.93 3.99
N ASN A 131 -7.24 16.92 5.22
CA ASN A 131 -8.55 16.38 5.61
C ASN A 131 -8.72 14.86 5.45
N TRP A 132 -7.62 14.13 5.29
CA TRP A 132 -7.60 12.66 5.38
C TRP A 132 -7.27 12.20 6.81
N GLU A 133 -7.69 10.98 7.15
CA GLU A 133 -7.36 10.31 8.41
C GLU A 133 -6.22 9.30 8.18
N GLY A 134 -5.10 9.47 8.88
CA GLY A 134 -3.98 8.54 8.88
C GLY A 134 -3.90 7.77 10.18
N LYS A 135 -3.73 6.44 10.13
CA LYS A 135 -3.64 5.61 11.32
C LYS A 135 -2.62 4.48 11.15
N TYR A 136 -1.80 4.26 12.17
CA TYR A 136 -0.99 3.03 12.28
C TYR A 136 -1.75 1.98 13.11
N ASP A 137 -2.23 0.90 12.48
CA ASP A 137 -2.98 -0.17 13.17
C ASP A 137 -3.00 -1.49 12.37
N LYS A 138 -3.43 -2.57 13.01
CA LYS A 138 -3.59 -3.89 12.40
C LYS A 138 -4.67 -3.88 11.32
N LEU A 139 -4.24 -4.01 10.07
CA LEU A 139 -5.10 -4.01 8.87
C LEU A 139 -6.01 -5.22 8.72
N LEU A 140 -5.56 -6.40 9.17
CA LEU A 140 -6.19 -7.68 8.79
C LEU A 140 -7.66 -7.80 9.25
N GLY A 141 -8.05 -7.08 10.31
CA GLY A 141 -9.42 -7.06 10.81
C GLY A 141 -10.39 -6.33 9.90
N ASP A 142 -9.92 -5.27 9.24
CA ASP A 142 -10.75 -4.31 8.48
C ASP A 142 -11.00 -4.75 7.04
N VAL A 143 -10.17 -5.65 6.51
CA VAL A 143 -10.33 -6.19 5.15
C VAL A 143 -11.60 -7.06 5.05
N PRO A 144 -12.48 -6.85 4.06
CA PRO A 144 -13.66 -7.72 3.86
C PRO A 144 -13.26 -9.17 3.61
N LYS A 145 -14.07 -10.13 4.07
CA LYS A 145 -13.73 -11.55 4.12
C LYS A 145 -13.34 -12.12 2.76
N GLU A 146 -14.03 -11.70 1.72
CA GLU A 146 -13.84 -12.08 0.32
C GLU A 146 -12.47 -11.64 -0.25
N TYR A 147 -11.87 -10.58 0.30
CA TYR A 147 -10.55 -10.07 -0.11
C TYR A 147 -9.40 -10.58 0.77
N ARG A 148 -9.67 -11.41 1.78
CA ARG A 148 -8.64 -11.99 2.66
C ARG A 148 -7.93 -13.16 1.98
N TYR A 149 -6.99 -12.88 1.08
CA TYR A 149 -6.21 -13.91 0.38
C TYR A 149 -5.42 -14.85 1.32
N TRP A 150 -5.19 -14.44 2.56
CA TRP A 150 -4.48 -15.24 3.56
C TRP A 150 -5.37 -16.25 4.29
N VAL A 151 -6.66 -16.28 4.00
CA VAL A 151 -7.58 -17.29 4.51
C VAL A 151 -7.74 -18.39 3.46
N ILE A 152 -7.03 -19.50 3.65
CA ILE A 152 -7.05 -20.66 2.74
C ILE A 152 -7.76 -21.82 3.44
N GLN A 153 -8.83 -22.35 2.83
CA GLN A 153 -9.65 -23.43 3.41
C GLN A 153 -10.11 -23.13 4.85
N GLY A 154 -10.46 -21.87 5.13
CA GLY A 154 -10.89 -21.43 6.47
C GLY A 154 -9.77 -21.23 7.49
N LYS A 155 -8.51 -21.46 7.12
CA LYS A 155 -7.34 -21.25 7.99
C LYS A 155 -6.69 -19.91 7.69
N ASN A 156 -6.50 -19.08 8.71
CA ASN A 156 -5.72 -17.84 8.62
C ASN A 156 -4.22 -18.20 8.69
N LEU A 157 -3.49 -17.95 7.60
CA LEU A 157 -2.07 -18.30 7.49
C LEU A 157 -1.13 -17.29 8.17
N PHE A 158 -1.63 -16.12 8.61
CA PHE A 158 -0.87 -15.14 9.38
C PHE A 158 -1.05 -15.27 10.90
N SER A 159 -1.98 -16.11 11.34
CA SER A 159 -2.09 -16.41 12.78
C SER A 159 -0.85 -17.19 13.24
N PRO A 160 -0.33 -16.91 14.45
CA PRO A 160 0.74 -17.71 15.03
C PRO A 160 0.31 -19.18 15.02
N ARG A 161 1.18 -20.07 14.53
CA ARG A 161 0.96 -21.50 14.75
C ARG A 161 1.02 -21.70 16.26
N VAL A 162 -0.11 -22.06 16.87
CA VAL A 162 -0.11 -22.60 18.22
C VAL A 162 0.61 -23.94 18.12
N SER A 163 1.88 -23.96 18.51
CA SER A 163 2.69 -25.17 18.70
C SER A 163 2.16 -25.98 19.87
#